data_AF-A0A3A4R9T9-F1
#
_entry.id   AF-A0A3A4R9T9-F1
#
_cell.length_a   1.000
_cell.length_b   1.000
_cell.length_c   1.000
_cell.angle_alpha   90.00
_cell.angle_beta   90.00
_cell.angle_gamma   90.00
#
_symmetry.space_group_name_H-M   'P 1'
#
loop_
_entity.id
_entity.type
_entity.pdbx_description
1 polymer ?
#
loop_
_entity_poly.entity_id
_entity_poly.type
_entity_poly.pdbx_seq_one_letter_code
_entity_poly.pdbx_strand_id
1 'polypeptide(L)'
;CYLDVEDTPFVVKEVGFQDVFKIVLNDESEETLLLGTLWIGRDNVLYCKVKDKRFDARFNRPSYYELTKYIAYDEAKDEYFIPVDGIRYYLEQR
;
A
#
# COMPACT_ATOMS: atom_id res chain seq x y z
N CYS A 1 8.06 -8.05 -24.43
CA CYS A 1 8.25 -7.91 -22.98
C CYS A 1 6.87 -8.06 -22.35
N TYR A 2 6.56 -9.19 -21.73
CA TYR A 2 5.25 -9.41 -21.10
C TYR A 2 5.33 -8.86 -19.68
N LEU A 3 4.74 -7.67 -19.50
CA LEU A 3 4.46 -7.14 -18.17
C LEU A 3 3.29 -7.98 -17.64
N ASP A 4 3.55 -8.87 -16.69
CA ASP A 4 2.48 -9.45 -15.88
C ASP A 4 1.88 -8.30 -15.07
N VAL A 5 0.83 -7.70 -15.64
CA VAL A 5 -0.02 -6.73 -14.97
C VAL A 5 -1.00 -7.59 -14.19
N GLU A 6 -0.78 -7.76 -12.89
CA GLU A 6 -1.92 -8.05 -12.02
C GLU A 6 -2.97 -6.96 -12.30
N ASP A 7 -4.21 -7.37 -12.58
CA ASP A 7 -5.36 -6.63 -13.14
C ASP A 7 -5.71 -5.29 -12.44
N THR A 8 -4.75 -4.37 -12.36
CA THR A 8 -4.87 -3.05 -11.76
C THR A 8 -4.31 -2.02 -12.73
N PRO A 9 -5.09 -0.99 -13.10
CA PRO A 9 -4.60 0.04 -14.02
C PRO A 9 -3.53 0.92 -13.38
N PHE A 10 -3.43 0.91 -12.04
CA PHE A 10 -2.50 1.75 -11.28
C PHE A 10 -1.44 0.92 -10.56
N VAL A 11 -0.21 1.44 -10.59
CA VAL A 11 0.93 0.88 -9.85
C VAL A 11 1.54 1.99 -9.02
N VAL A 12 1.68 1.75 -7.72
CA VAL A 12 2.45 2.63 -6.82
C VAL A 12 3.93 2.45 -7.15
N LYS A 13 4.58 3.54 -7.57
CA LYS A 13 6.00 3.58 -7.93
C LYS A 13 6.88 3.98 -6.75
N GLU A 14 6.41 4.95 -5.97
CA GLU A 14 7.16 5.58 -4.89
C GLU A 14 6.25 5.81 -3.68
N VAL A 15 6.83 5.73 -2.49
CA VAL A 15 6.18 5.98 -1.20
C VAL A 15 7.09 6.94 -0.43
N GLY A 16 6.51 8.03 0.07
CA GLY A 16 7.19 8.97 0.94
C GLY A 16 6.38 9.19 2.22
N PHE A 17 7.07 9.51 3.32
CA PHE A 17 6.42 9.88 4.58
C PHE A 17 6.86 11.29 4.97
N GLN A 18 5.89 12.22 5.00
CA GLN A 18 6.07 13.59 5.47
C GLN A 18 4.80 14.00 6.20
N ASP A 19 4.73 13.72 7.50
CA ASP A 19 3.56 13.76 8.38
C ASP A 19 2.44 12.77 8.01
N VAL A 20 2.19 12.60 6.71
CA VAL A 20 1.31 11.58 6.12
C VAL A 20 2.06 10.81 5.05
N PHE A 21 1.58 9.60 4.74
CA PHE A 21 2.09 8.83 3.61
C PHE A 21 1.60 9.42 2.28
N LYS A 22 2.53 9.65 1.36
CA LYS A 22 2.29 10.06 -0.02
C LYS A 22 2.73 8.96 -0.96
N ILE A 23 2.00 8.79 -2.05
CA ILE A 23 2.32 7.82 -3.09
C ILE A 23 2.36 8.49 -4.46
N VAL A 24 3.28 8.02 -5.31
CA VAL A 24 3.35 8.40 -6.73
C VAL A 24 2.92 7.20 -7.57
N LEU A 25 1.97 7.42 -8.48
CA LEU A 25 1.43 6.36 -9.35
C LEU A 25 2.13 6.33 -10.71
N ASN A 26 1.89 5.27 -11.47
CA ASN A 26 2.40 5.09 -12.84
C ASN A 26 1.95 6.17 -13.83
N ASP A 27 0.82 6.84 -13.58
CA ASP A 27 0.33 7.99 -14.33
C ASP A 27 0.93 9.34 -13.87
N GLU A 28 1.96 9.31 -13.02
CA GLU A 28 2.67 10.47 -12.44
C GLU A 28 1.83 11.30 -11.45
N SER A 29 0.61 10.87 -11.13
CA SER A 29 -0.18 11.52 -10.09
C SER A 29 0.33 11.22 -8.68
N GLU A 30 0.16 12.20 -7.80
CA GLU A 30 0.50 12.10 -6.38
C GLU A 30 -0.75 12.17 -5.52
N GLU A 31 -0.87 11.25 -4.57
CA GLU A 31 -2.04 11.16 -3.68
C GLU A 31 -1.60 10.82 -2.24
N THR A 32 -2.43 11.19 -1.27
CA THR A 32 -2.24 10.70 0.11
C THR A 32 -2.65 9.23 0.18
N LEU A 33 -1.78 8.38 0.73
CA LEU A 33 -2.08 6.97 0.92
C LEU A 33 -3.16 6.79 1.99
N LEU A 34 -4.25 6.13 1.61
CA LEU A 34 -5.32 5.76 2.53
C LEU A 34 -4.95 4.47 3.25
N LEU A 35 -4.27 4.57 4.39
CA LEU A 35 -3.75 3.42 5.15
C LEU A 35 -4.83 2.38 5.50
N GLY A 36 -6.04 2.84 5.86
CA GLY A 36 -7.18 1.95 6.13
C GLY A 36 -7.77 1.25 4.90
N THR A 37 -7.12 1.36 3.73
CA THR A 37 -7.49 0.65 2.51
C THR A 37 -6.40 -0.30 2.05
N LEU A 38 -5.38 -0.56 2.88
CA LEU A 38 -4.31 -1.49 2.56
C LEU A 38 -4.77 -2.94 2.74
N TRP A 39 -4.45 -3.79 1.77
CA TRP A 39 -4.59 -5.24 1.91
C TRP A 39 -3.46 -5.98 1.21
N ILE A 40 -3.16 -7.16 1.71
CA ILE A 40 -2.27 -8.13 1.09
C ILE A 40 -3.15 -9.08 0.28
N GLY A 41 -2.91 -9.12 -1.02
CA GLY A 41 -3.56 -10.05 -1.94
C GLY A 41 -2.73 -11.33 -2.13
N ARG A 42 -3.00 -12.01 -3.24
CA ARG A 42 -2.24 -13.20 -3.66
C ARG A 42 -0.76 -12.87 -3.86
N ASP A 43 0.08 -13.90 -3.70
CA ASP A 43 1.53 -13.81 -3.84
C ASP A 43 2.19 -12.73 -2.98
N ASN A 44 1.54 -12.37 -1.86
CA ASN A 44 1.98 -11.35 -0.91
C ASN A 44 2.12 -9.96 -1.55
N VAL A 45 1.34 -9.66 -2.58
CA VAL A 45 1.31 -8.35 -3.21
C VAL A 45 0.47 -7.40 -2.37
N LEU A 46 1.03 -6.23 -2.06
CA LEU A 46 0.34 -5.18 -1.34
C LEU A 46 -0.47 -4.32 -2.30
N TYR A 47 -1.67 -3.96 -1.88
CA TYR A 47 -2.59 -3.11 -2.62
C TYR A 47 -3.16 -1.99 -1.75
N CYS A 48 -3.59 -0.91 -2.38
CA CYS A 48 -4.40 0.15 -1.78
C CYS A 48 -5.47 0.66 -2.75
N LYS A 49 -6.38 1.49 -2.22
CA LYS A 49 -7.38 2.21 -3.01
C LYS A 49 -6.87 3.61 -3.37
N VAL A 50 -7.00 4.00 -4.64
CA VAL A 50 -6.58 5.31 -5.19
C VAL A 50 -7.72 5.98 -5.97
N LYS A 51 -7.53 7.24 -6.39
CA LYS A 51 -8.52 8.02 -7.16
C LYS A 51 -9.88 8.05 -6.45
N ASP A 52 -9.87 8.53 -5.21
CA ASP A 52 -11.06 8.56 -4.33
C ASP A 52 -11.70 7.18 -4.13
N LYS A 53 -10.86 6.16 -3.96
CA LYS A 53 -11.22 4.75 -3.76
C LYS A 53 -11.92 4.07 -4.95
N ARG A 54 -11.82 4.65 -6.14
CA ARG A 54 -12.44 4.10 -7.36
C ARG A 54 -11.63 2.97 -8.00
N PHE A 55 -10.32 2.95 -7.78
CA PHE A 55 -9.43 1.95 -8.38
C PHE A 55 -8.52 1.32 -7.35
N ASP A 56 -8.12 0.08 -7.65
CA ASP A 56 -7.05 -0.61 -6.95
C ASP A 56 -5.71 -0.22 -7.56
N ALA A 57 -4.73 -0.02 -6.68
CA ALA A 57 -3.34 0.16 -7.07
C ALA A 57 -2.50 -0.87 -6.33
N ARG A 58 -1.63 -1.56 -7.07
CA ARG A 58 -0.66 -2.48 -6.50
C ARG A 58 0.67 -1.79 -6.25
N PHE A 59 1.39 -2.22 -5.23
CA PHE A 59 2.73 -1.74 -4.96
C PHE A 59 3.74 -2.49 -5.83
N ASN A 60 4.62 -1.75 -6.51
CA ASN A 60 5.80 -2.37 -7.10
C ASN A 60 6.77 -2.80 -5.98
N ARG A 61 7.78 -3.62 -6.31
CA ARG A 61 8.74 -4.11 -5.31
C ARG A 61 9.45 -2.98 -4.53
N PRO A 62 9.99 -1.92 -5.16
CA PRO A 62 10.58 -0.81 -4.43
C PRO A 62 9.63 -0.15 -3.42
N SER A 63 8.44 0.26 -3.87
CA SER A 63 7.44 0.93 -3.01
C SER A 63 6.93 0.03 -1.88
N TYR A 64 6.78 -1.27 -2.14
CA TYR A 64 6.46 -2.26 -1.12
C TYR A 64 7.53 -2.25 -0.02
N TYR A 65 8.80 -2.40 -0.38
CA TYR A 65 9.89 -2.41 0.60
C TYR A 65 9.97 -1.09 1.39
N GLU A 66 9.76 0.05 0.73
CA GLU A 66 9.71 1.35 1.42
C GLU A 66 8.59 1.40 2.47
N LEU A 67 7.37 0.95 2.12
CA LEU A 67 6.26 0.95 3.09
C LEU A 67 6.49 -0.06 4.24
N THR A 68 7.07 -1.23 3.94
CA THR A 68 7.29 -2.28 4.96
C THR A 68 8.21 -1.85 6.10
N LYS A 69 9.04 -0.81 5.91
CA LYS A 69 9.83 -0.19 6.99
C LYS A 69 8.98 0.37 8.13
N TYR A 70 7.69 0.63 7.87
CA TYR A 70 6.73 1.18 8.81
C TYR A 70 5.70 0.15 9.28
N ILE A 71 5.78 -1.10 8.80
CA ILE A 71 4.87 -2.18 9.21
C ILE A 71 5.39 -2.79 10.51
N ALA A 72 4.49 -2.93 11.48
CA ALA A 72 4.66 -3.71 12.70
C ALA A 72 3.75 -4.93 12.68
N TYR A 73 4.04 -5.90 13.53
CA TYR A 73 3.26 -7.13 13.69
C TYR A 73 2.67 -7.20 15.10
N ASP A 74 1.37 -7.50 15.18
CA ASP A 74 0.64 -7.66 16.43
C ASP A 74 0.55 -9.15 16.77
N GLU A 75 1.47 -9.64 17.61
CA GLU A 75 1.55 -11.06 17.99
C GLU A 75 0.25 -11.59 18.63
N ALA A 76 -0.53 -10.73 19.29
CA ALA A 76 -1.77 -11.15 19.94
C ALA A 76 -2.91 -11.38 18.94
N LYS A 77 -2.86 -10.70 17.78
CA LYS A 77 -3.86 -10.81 16.72
C LYS A 77 -3.40 -11.60 15.51
N ASP A 78 -2.10 -11.90 15.41
CA ASP A 78 -1.49 -12.48 14.21
C ASP A 78 -1.73 -11.61 12.95
N GLU A 79 -1.66 -10.28 13.12
CA GLU A 79 -1.96 -9.31 12.04
C GLU A 79 -0.86 -8.25 11.90
N TYR A 80 -0.61 -7.81 10.67
CA TYR A 80 0.27 -6.69 10.37
C TYR A 80 -0.48 -5.36 10.48
N PHE A 81 0.19 -4.31 10.94
CA PHE A 81 -0.37 -2.97 11.01
C PHE A 81 0.68 -1.87 10.80
N ILE A 82 0.24 -0.68 10.42
CA ILE A 82 1.08 0.52 10.35
C ILE A 82 0.67 1.46 11.50
N PRO A 83 1.56 1.79 12.45
CA PRO A 83 1.29 2.78 13.48
C PRO A 83 1.55 4.20 12.96
N VAL A 84 0.54 5.06 13.01
CA VAL A 84 0.65 6.50 12.71
C VAL A 84 -0.11 7.28 13.76
N ASP A 85 0.55 8.23 14.43
CA ASP A 85 -0.05 9.11 15.45
C ASP A 85 -0.84 8.37 16.55
N GLY A 86 -0.36 7.19 16.96
CA GLY A 86 -1.02 6.35 17.97
C GLY A 86 -2.21 5.53 17.46
N ILE A 87 -2.57 5.66 16.19
CA ILE A 87 -3.58 4.85 15.51
C ILE A 87 -2.89 3.66 14.82
N ARG A 88 -3.45 2.46 14.97
CA ARG A 88 -3.00 1.25 14.28
C ARG A 88 -3.89 0.98 13.07
N TYR A 89 -3.30 1.00 11.88
CA TYR A 89 -3.99 0.64 10.64
C TYR A 89 -3.62 -0.79 10.25
N TYR A 90 -4.51 -1.75 10.54
CA TYR A 90 -4.29 -3.16 10.23
C TYR A 90 -4.41 -3.44 8.72
N LEU A 91 -3.57 -4.33 8.21
CA LEU A 91 -3.58 -4.78 6.83
C LEU A 91 -4.52 -5.98 6.71
N GLU A 92 -5.53 -5.87 5.86
CA GLU A 92 -6.42 -7.00 5.57
C GLU A 92 -5.69 -8.05 4.71
N GLN A 93 -6.05 -9.32 4.85
CA GLN A 93 -5.65 -10.38 3.92
C GLN A 93 -6.85 -10.79 3.05
N ARG A 94 -6.68 -10.83 1.73
CA ARG A 94 -7.77 -11.10 0.76
C ARG A 94 -7.37 -12.09 -0.33
#